data_AF-A0A645DBF2-F1
#
_entry.id   AF-A0A645DBF2-F1
#
_cell.length_a   1.000
_cell.length_b   1.000
_cell.length_c   1.000
_cell.angle_alpha   90.00
_cell.angle_beta   90.00
_cell.angle_gamma   90.00
#
_symmetry.space_group_name_H-M   'P 1'
#
loop_
_entity.id
_entity.type
_entity.pdbx_description
1 polymer ?
#
loop_
_entity_poly.entity_id
_entity_poly.type
_entity_poly.pdbx_seq_one_letter_code
_entity_poly.pdbx_strand_id
1 'polypeptide(L)'
;MKFITPSFISMWLTQLYSSLRRSNYCGVSENSIAVDINGNVYGCHRFVGNTKMVIGNILSDESFKIRSKREVYKSENEECINCWCNLICNGGCLHENYIFNKTNDMNLICDLRQRWIEMSLGVYAEICSLNPDKLVKIIGNEIFSNENNRFLALDKV
;
A
#
# COMPACT_ATOMS: atom_id res chain seq x y z
N MET A 1 -24.38 -1.77 -15.34
CA MET A 1 -23.64 -0.60 -14.84
C MET A 1 -22.58 -1.12 -13.86
N LYS A 2 -21.28 -1.09 -14.23
CA LYS A 2 -20.21 -1.44 -13.27
C LYS A 2 -20.15 -0.30 -12.25
N PHE A 3 -20.50 -0.55 -11.00
CA PHE A 3 -20.30 0.42 -9.93
C PHE A 3 -18.80 0.55 -9.72
N ILE A 4 -18.20 1.59 -10.29
CA ILE A 4 -16.82 1.95 -10.00
C ILE A 4 -16.91 2.82 -8.75
N THR A 5 -16.78 2.22 -7.58
CA THR A 5 -16.51 2.96 -6.34
C THR A 5 -15.29 3.86 -6.57
N PRO A 6 -15.23 5.06 -5.97
CA PRO A 6 -14.02 5.87 -6.01
C PRO A 6 -12.81 4.99 -5.65
N SER A 7 -11.75 5.06 -6.45
CA SER A 7 -10.63 4.10 -6.40
C SER A 7 -10.09 3.88 -4.99
N PHE A 8 -10.06 4.93 -4.17
CA PHE A 8 -9.61 4.87 -2.78
C PHE A 8 -10.55 4.09 -1.87
N ILE A 9 -11.88 4.28 -1.96
CA ILE A 9 -12.83 3.53 -1.12
C ILE A 9 -12.78 2.04 -1.49
N SER A 10 -12.76 1.74 -2.79
CA SER A 10 -12.65 0.35 -3.27
C SER A 10 -11.38 -0.35 -2.77
N MET A 11 -10.26 0.38 -2.80
CA MET A 11 -8.97 -0.12 -2.31
C MET A 11 -9.03 -0.48 -0.83
N TRP A 12 -9.61 0.39 0.01
CA TRP A 12 -9.72 0.14 1.45
C TRP A 12 -10.75 -0.94 1.76
N LEU A 13 -11.88 -1.00 1.05
CA LEU A 13 -12.86 -2.08 1.20
C LEU A 13 -12.24 -3.45 0.91
N THR A 14 -11.41 -3.54 -0.12
CA THR A 14 -10.66 -4.77 -0.44
C THR A 14 -9.72 -5.15 0.70
N GLN A 15 -8.98 -4.19 1.23
CA GLN A 15 -8.07 -4.40 2.36
C GLN A 15 -8.82 -4.89 3.61
N LEU A 16 -9.94 -4.25 3.94
CA LEU A 16 -10.80 -4.59 5.08
C LEU A 16 -11.38 -6.00 4.94
N TYR A 17 -11.94 -6.31 3.76
CA TYR A 17 -12.54 -7.62 3.48
C TYR A 17 -11.53 -8.76 3.59
N SER A 18 -10.30 -8.57 3.10
CA SER A 18 -9.25 -9.59 3.21
C SER A 18 -8.90 -9.94 4.67
N SER A 19 -9.21 -9.06 5.63
CA SER A 19 -8.80 -9.18 7.03
C SER A 19 -7.29 -9.37 7.25
N LEU A 20 -6.48 -9.06 6.22
CA LEU A 20 -5.03 -9.21 6.28
C LEU A 20 -4.39 -7.97 6.90
N ARG A 21 -3.39 -8.19 7.75
CA ARG A 21 -2.47 -7.13 8.14
C ARG A 21 -1.62 -6.75 6.94
N ARG A 22 -1.61 -5.46 6.59
CA ARG A 22 -0.82 -4.97 5.47
C ARG A 22 0.66 -4.92 5.84
N SER A 23 1.49 -5.74 5.19
CA SER A 23 2.94 -5.73 5.40
C SER A 23 3.61 -4.54 4.71
N ASN A 24 3.05 -4.02 3.61
CA ASN A 24 3.55 -2.90 2.79
C ASN A 24 2.40 -2.10 2.12
N TYR A 25 2.57 -0.79 1.92
CA TYR A 25 1.51 0.00 1.27
C TYR A 25 1.37 -0.32 -0.22
N CYS A 26 2.46 -0.36 -0.99
CA CYS A 26 2.39 -0.66 -2.43
C CYS A 26 3.30 -1.80 -2.88
N GLY A 27 4.55 -1.84 -2.41
CA GLY A 27 5.55 -2.80 -2.90
C GLY A 27 6.91 -2.18 -3.23
N VAL A 28 7.19 -0.96 -2.77
CA VAL A 28 8.50 -0.31 -2.90
C VAL A 28 9.61 -1.27 -2.48
N SER A 29 10.56 -1.51 -3.38
CA SER A 29 11.70 -2.42 -3.19
C SER A 29 11.36 -3.88 -2.94
N GLU A 30 10.10 -4.30 -3.01
CA GLU A 30 9.70 -5.70 -2.87
C GLU A 30 9.24 -6.25 -4.22
N ASN A 31 8.14 -5.70 -4.74
CA ASN A 31 7.51 -6.15 -5.98
C ASN A 31 7.56 -5.06 -7.06
N SER A 32 8.17 -3.92 -6.74
CA SER A 32 8.36 -2.78 -7.63
C SER A 32 9.75 -2.20 -7.43
N ILE A 33 10.45 -2.01 -8.55
CA ILE A 33 11.71 -1.27 -8.66
C ILE A 33 11.66 -0.43 -9.94
N ALA A 34 12.55 0.55 -10.03
CA ALA A 34 12.80 1.31 -11.24
C ALA A 34 14.30 1.37 -11.51
N VAL A 35 14.68 1.46 -12.78
CA VAL A 35 16.08 1.57 -13.21
C VAL A 35 16.19 2.77 -14.13
N ASP A 36 17.16 3.65 -13.88
CA ASP A 36 17.44 4.80 -14.76
C ASP A 36 18.40 4.44 -15.90
N ILE A 37 18.63 5.40 -16.80
CA ILE A 37 19.49 5.21 -17.99
C ILE A 37 20.96 4.94 -17.65
N ASN A 38 21.40 5.28 -16.43
CA ASN A 38 22.75 5.03 -15.95
C ASN A 38 22.86 3.69 -15.21
N GLY A 39 21.78 2.91 -15.18
CA GLY A 39 21.70 1.64 -14.49
C GLY A 39 21.43 1.76 -12.98
N ASN A 40 21.18 2.95 -12.43
CA ASN A 40 20.88 3.07 -11.00
C ASN A 40 19.51 2.49 -10.70
N VAL A 41 19.44 1.69 -9.64
CA VAL A 41 18.23 1.03 -9.18
C VAL A 41 17.60 1.84 -8.05
N TYR A 42 16.29 2.02 -8.15
CA TYR A 42 15.44 2.67 -7.15
C TYR A 42 14.31 1.72 -6.74
N GLY A 43 13.82 1.88 -5.52
CA GLY A 43 12.72 1.09 -4.97
C GLY A 43 11.36 1.48 -5.51
N CYS A 44 11.24 2.62 -6.19
CA CYS A 44 10.02 3.09 -6.81
C CYS A 44 10.37 4.04 -7.95
N HIS A 45 9.54 4.07 -9.00
CA HIS A 45 9.69 5.01 -10.11
C HIS A 45 9.67 6.47 -9.65
N ARG A 46 8.92 6.80 -8.58
CA ARG A 46 8.85 8.18 -8.05
C ARG A 46 10.17 8.66 -7.45
N PHE A 47 11.12 7.76 -7.15
CA PHE A 47 12.44 8.13 -6.61
C PHE A 47 13.52 8.33 -7.68
N VAL A 48 13.24 8.03 -8.94
CA VAL A 48 14.21 8.17 -10.03
C VAL A 48 14.69 9.62 -10.13
N GLY A 49 16.01 9.81 -10.24
CA GLY A 49 16.65 11.13 -10.28
C GLY A 49 17.06 11.67 -8.91
N ASN A 50 16.67 11.02 -7.80
CA ASN A 50 17.18 11.35 -6.48
C ASN A 50 18.32 10.41 -6.09
N THR A 51 19.56 10.86 -6.28
CA THR A 51 20.77 10.05 -6.03
C THR A 51 20.89 9.52 -4.60
N LYS A 52 20.25 10.16 -3.61
CA LYS A 52 20.21 9.68 -2.22
C LYS A 52 19.35 8.42 -2.03
N MET A 53 18.50 8.11 -3.00
CA MET A 53 17.53 7.02 -2.96
C MET A 53 17.96 5.85 -3.86
N VAL A 54 19.20 5.83 -4.33
CA VAL A 54 19.77 4.73 -5.11
C VAL A 54 20.05 3.55 -4.18
N ILE A 55 19.57 2.37 -4.56
CA ILE A 55 19.77 1.13 -3.80
C ILE A 55 20.78 0.17 -4.42
N GLY A 56 21.28 0.48 -5.60
CA GLY A 56 22.31 -0.28 -6.31
C GLY A 56 22.42 0.18 -7.76
N ASN A 57 23.27 -0.48 -8.54
CA ASN A 57 23.42 -0.20 -9.96
C ASN A 57 23.61 -1.51 -10.73
N ILE A 58 22.78 -1.74 -11.76
CA ILE A 58 22.78 -3.01 -12.51
C ILE A 58 23.98 -3.17 -13.45
N LEU A 59 24.68 -2.07 -13.78
CA LEU A 59 25.83 -2.09 -14.69
C LEU A 59 27.13 -2.32 -13.92
N SER A 60 27.21 -1.89 -12.65
CA SER A 60 28.43 -1.98 -11.85
C SER A 60 28.42 -3.09 -10.79
N ASP A 61 27.27 -3.67 -10.46
CA ASP A 61 27.13 -4.71 -9.44
C ASP A 61 26.47 -5.96 -10.02
N GLU A 62 27.29 -6.88 -10.55
CA GLU A 62 26.85 -8.19 -11.05
C GLU A 62 26.24 -9.06 -9.95
N SER A 63 26.56 -8.78 -8.68
CA SER A 63 26.03 -9.49 -7.52
C SER A 63 24.72 -8.89 -7.01
N PHE A 64 24.23 -7.81 -7.64
CA PHE A 64 23.02 -7.11 -7.22
C PHE A 64 21.82 -8.06 -7.25
N LYS A 65 21.38 -8.45 -6.06
CA LYS A 65 20.14 -9.20 -5.88
C LYS A 65 19.02 -8.23 -5.53
N ILE A 66 17.89 -8.37 -6.22
CA ILE A 66 16.63 -7.72 -5.87
C ILE A 66 16.11 -8.39 -4.58
N ARG A 67 16.72 -8.04 -3.45
CA ARG A 67 16.19 -8.29 -2.11
C ARG A 67 15.47 -7.03 -1.65
N SER A 68 14.50 -7.20 -0.75
CA SER A 68 13.82 -6.04 -0.16
C SER A 68 14.82 -5.10 0.50
N LYS A 69 14.94 -3.91 -0.07
CA LYS A 69 15.70 -2.77 0.49
C LYS A 69 14.75 -1.69 0.99
N ARG A 70 13.53 -2.07 1.40
CA ARG A 70 12.49 -1.14 1.83
C ARG A 70 12.91 -0.28 3.02
N GLU A 71 13.71 -0.83 3.92
CA GLU A 71 14.24 -0.09 5.09
C GLU A 71 14.98 1.20 4.69
N VAL A 72 15.59 1.25 3.51
CA VAL A 72 16.25 2.46 2.96
C VAL A 72 15.28 3.64 2.81
N TYR A 73 13.98 3.34 2.63
CA TYR A 73 12.94 4.32 2.36
C TYR A 73 12.02 4.59 3.55
N LYS A 74 12.12 3.79 4.63
CA LYS A 74 11.27 3.96 5.79
C LYS A 74 11.73 5.17 6.59
N SER A 75 10.77 6.04 6.93
CA SER A 75 10.91 6.98 8.02
C SER A 75 10.23 6.40 9.24
N GLU A 76 10.96 6.23 10.35
CA GLU A 76 10.35 5.93 11.63
C GLU A 76 9.58 7.17 12.09
N ASN A 77 8.26 7.04 12.27
CA ASN A 77 7.42 8.05 12.89
C ASN A 77 6.65 7.39 14.04
N GLU A 78 6.90 7.84 15.26
CA GLU A 78 6.25 7.35 16.48
C GLU A 78 4.72 7.51 16.42
N GLU A 79 4.22 8.59 15.81
CA GLU A 79 2.78 8.80 15.64
C GLU A 79 2.15 7.72 14.77
N CYS A 80 2.88 7.24 13.75
CA CYS A 80 2.41 6.18 12.87
C CYS A 80 2.37 4.82 13.58
N ILE A 81 3.32 4.55 14.49
CA ILE A 81 3.36 3.32 15.29
C ILE A 81 2.12 3.22 16.19
N ASN A 82 1.70 4.35 16.76
CA ASN A 82 0.55 4.43 17.66
C ASN A 82 -0.79 4.72 16.93
N CYS A 83 -0.78 4.81 15.61
CA CYS A 83 -1.97 5.16 14.82
C CYS A 83 -2.93 3.97 14.68
N TRP A 84 -4.23 4.21 14.92
CA TRP A 84 -5.29 3.18 14.80
C TRP A 84 -5.42 2.60 13.37
N CYS A 85 -5.05 3.38 12.35
CA CYS A 85 -5.05 2.96 10.94
C CYS A 85 -3.79 2.19 10.52
N ASN A 86 -2.77 2.06 11.37
CA ASN A 86 -1.45 1.57 10.97
C ASN A 86 -1.52 0.20 10.27
N LEU A 87 -2.33 -0.73 10.77
CA LEU A 87 -2.46 -2.08 10.21
C LEU A 87 -3.12 -2.12 8.81
N ILE A 88 -3.85 -1.06 8.46
CA ILE A 88 -4.58 -0.91 7.21
C ILE A 88 -3.74 -0.14 6.19
N CYS A 89 -3.17 1.00 6.60
CA CYS A 89 -2.43 1.90 5.71
C CYS A 89 -0.92 1.63 5.65
N ASN A 90 -0.35 1.08 6.73
CA ASN A 90 1.06 0.78 6.93
C ASN A 90 2.01 1.92 6.54
N GLY A 91 1.67 3.14 6.97
CA GLY A 91 2.46 4.34 6.73
C GLY A 91 2.30 4.96 5.33
N GLY A 92 1.46 4.41 4.46
CA GLY A 92 1.17 5.02 3.16
C GLY A 92 2.34 5.01 2.16
N CYS A 93 2.34 5.96 1.22
CA CYS A 93 3.36 6.03 0.18
C CYS A 93 4.68 6.59 0.73
N LEU A 94 5.75 5.78 0.65
CA LEU A 94 7.07 6.19 1.14
C LEU A 94 7.64 7.42 0.40
N HIS A 95 7.31 7.58 -0.88
CA HIS A 95 7.69 8.80 -1.62
C HIS A 95 6.95 10.04 -1.12
N GLU A 96 5.65 9.93 -0.84
CA GLU A 96 4.89 11.04 -0.27
C GLU A 96 5.45 11.43 1.09
N ASN A 97 5.67 10.46 1.98
CA ASN A 97 6.28 10.73 3.28
C ASN A 97 7.65 11.41 3.12
N TYR A 98 8.48 10.96 2.18
CA TYR A 98 9.78 11.58 1.91
C TYR A 98 9.68 13.04 1.44
N ILE A 99 8.68 13.38 0.62
CA ILE A 99 8.47 14.76 0.14
C ILE A 99 7.85 15.63 1.23
N PHE A 100 6.76 15.18 1.84
CA PHE A 100 6.00 16.00 2.79
C PHE A 100 6.67 16.12 4.17
N ASN A 101 7.57 15.20 4.55
CA ASN A 101 8.46 15.42 5.69
C ASN A 101 9.41 16.60 5.48
N LYS A 102 9.74 16.96 4.23
CA LYS A 102 10.56 18.15 3.95
C LYS A 102 9.76 19.45 3.99
N THR A 103 8.44 19.38 3.81
CA THR A 103 7.55 20.54 3.80
C THR A 103 6.73 20.68 5.09
N ASN A 104 6.86 19.75 6.04
CA ASN A 104 6.06 19.64 7.26
C ASN A 104 4.54 19.45 7.04
N ASP A 105 4.11 19.02 5.85
CA ASP A 105 2.69 18.80 5.54
C ASP A 105 2.25 17.34 5.70
N MET A 106 3.08 16.49 6.31
CA MET A 106 2.80 15.04 6.38
C MET A 106 1.47 14.73 7.08
N ASN A 107 1.08 15.58 8.03
CA ASN A 107 -0.18 15.47 8.77
C ASN A 107 -1.40 15.53 7.85
N LEU A 108 -1.41 16.41 6.83
CA LEU A 108 -2.55 16.56 5.93
C LEU A 108 -2.89 15.26 5.19
N ILE A 109 -1.88 14.57 4.67
CA ILE A 109 -2.06 13.32 3.93
C ILE A 109 -2.39 12.16 4.86
N CYS A 110 -1.79 12.15 6.06
CA CYS A 110 -2.14 11.19 7.09
C CYS A 110 -3.63 11.32 7.46
N ASP A 111 -4.10 12.54 7.72
CA ASP A 111 -5.48 12.84 8.10
C ASP A 111 -6.47 12.50 6.99
N LEU A 112 -6.17 12.88 5.75
CA LEU A 112 -7.01 12.53 4.60
C LEU A 112 -7.14 11.02 4.44
N ARG A 113 -6.04 10.28 4.64
CA ARG A 113 -6.03 8.82 4.55
C ARG A 113 -6.84 8.18 5.68
N GLN A 114 -6.71 8.68 6.91
CA GLN A 114 -7.51 8.21 8.04
C GLN A 114 -9.01 8.41 7.77
N ARG A 115 -9.41 9.58 7.25
CA ARG A 115 -10.82 9.85 6.88
C ARG A 115 -11.34 8.93 5.78
N TRP A 116 -10.52 8.60 4.79
CA TRP A 116 -10.91 7.62 3.77
C TRP A 116 -11.10 6.21 4.35
N ILE A 117 -10.23 5.80 5.27
CA ILE A 117 -10.35 4.49 5.94
C ILE A 117 -11.58 4.47 6.85
N GLU A 118 -11.84 5.54 7.60
CA GLU A 118 -13.03 5.70 8.43
C GLU A 118 -14.33 5.59 7.60
N MET A 119 -14.40 6.32 6.49
CA MET A 119 -15.54 6.23 5.58
C MET A 119 -15.68 4.83 4.97
N SER A 120 -14.57 4.18 4.60
CA SER A 120 -14.57 2.81 4.10
C SER A 120 -15.02 1.80 5.15
N LEU A 121 -14.70 2.00 6.43
CA LEU A 121 -15.20 1.16 7.53
C LEU A 121 -16.72 1.31 7.70
N GLY A 122 -17.24 2.54 7.65
CA GLY A 122 -18.69 2.79 7.69
C GLY A 122 -19.42 2.09 6.54
N VAL A 123 -18.92 2.28 5.31
CA VAL A 123 -19.47 1.62 4.11
C VAL A 123 -19.37 0.10 4.20
N TYR A 124 -18.24 -0.43 4.69
CA TYR A 124 -18.05 -1.86 4.88
C TYR A 124 -19.09 -2.43 5.86
N ALA A 125 -19.25 -1.81 7.02
CA ALA A 125 -20.21 -2.24 8.04
C ALA A 125 -21.66 -2.20 7.53
N GLU A 126 -22.04 -1.15 6.81
CA GLU A 126 -23.38 -1.01 6.24
C GLU A 126 -23.66 -2.08 5.19
N ILE A 127 -22.73 -2.33 4.26
CA ILE A 127 -22.89 -3.37 3.23
C ILE A 127 -22.96 -4.75 3.88
N CYS A 128 -22.07 -5.05 4.84
CA CYS A 128 -22.10 -6.33 5.57
C CYS A 128 -23.42 -6.56 6.30
N SER A 129 -24.03 -5.50 6.85
CA SER A 129 -25.30 -5.60 7.58
C SER A 129 -26.52 -5.76 6.65
N LEU A 130 -26.55 -5.05 5.51
CA LEU A 130 -27.73 -5.00 4.64
C LEU A 130 -27.69 -6.02 3.49
N ASN A 131 -26.52 -6.27 2.91
CA ASN A 131 -26.38 -7.13 1.73
C ASN A 131 -24.92 -7.61 1.55
N PRO A 132 -24.48 -8.64 2.29
CA PRO A 132 -23.10 -9.12 2.25
C PRO A 132 -22.68 -9.63 0.86
N ASP A 133 -23.58 -10.24 0.09
CA ASP A 133 -23.30 -10.71 -1.28
C ASP A 133 -22.94 -9.56 -2.23
N LYS A 134 -23.42 -8.34 -1.94
CA LYS A 134 -23.09 -7.15 -2.71
C LYS A 134 -21.63 -6.72 -2.49
N LEU A 135 -21.04 -7.01 -1.34
CA LEU A 135 -19.65 -6.67 -1.04
C LEU A 135 -18.69 -7.38 -2.00
N VAL A 136 -18.90 -8.69 -2.19
CA VAL A 136 -18.11 -9.52 -3.12
C VAL A 136 -18.23 -8.99 -4.55
N LYS A 137 -19.43 -8.54 -4.95
CA LYS A 137 -19.66 -7.94 -6.27
C LYS A 137 -18.97 -6.57 -6.45
N ILE A 138 -18.84 -5.79 -5.37
CA ILE A 138 -18.15 -4.48 -5.39
C ILE A 138 -16.63 -4.66 -5.45
N ILE A 139 -16.09 -5.60 -4.67
CA ILE A 139 -14.65 -5.87 -4.61
C ILE A 139 -14.17 -6.61 -5.87
N GLY A 140 -15.04 -7.43 -6.47
CA GLY A 140 -14.75 -8.21 -7.67
C GLY A 140 -14.14 -9.57 -7.35
N ASN A 141 -14.59 -10.61 -8.04
CA ASN A 141 -14.15 -12.00 -7.85
C ASN A 141 -12.68 -12.25 -8.22
N GLU A 142 -12.07 -11.38 -9.03
CA GLU A 142 -10.72 -11.59 -9.61
C GLU A 142 -9.58 -11.44 -8.59
N ILE A 143 -9.83 -10.88 -7.41
CA ILE A 143 -8.82 -10.75 -6.36
C ILE A 143 -8.57 -12.10 -5.65
N PHE A 144 -9.48 -13.06 -5.78
CA PHE A 144 -9.47 -14.33 -5.03
C PHE A 144 -9.25 -15.57 -5.90
N SER A 145 -9.07 -15.44 -7.23
CA SER A 145 -9.07 -16.56 -8.17
C SER A 145 -7.70 -17.21 -8.44
N ASN A 146 -6.70 -17.03 -7.58
CA ASN A 146 -5.44 -17.79 -7.68
C ASN A 146 -5.37 -18.83 -6.57
N GLU A 147 -5.75 -20.07 -6.91
CA GLU A 147 -5.74 -21.28 -6.07
C GLU A 147 -4.36 -21.61 -5.44
N ASN A 148 -3.29 -20.88 -5.80
CA ASN A 148 -1.93 -21.09 -5.30
C ASN A 148 -1.45 -20.07 -4.25
N ASN A 149 -2.25 -19.06 -3.87
CA ASN A 149 -1.93 -18.17 -2.76
C ASN A 149 -3.02 -18.30 -1.70
N ARG A 150 -2.78 -19.15 -0.69
CA ARG A 150 -3.60 -19.23 0.53
C ARG A 150 -3.67 -17.86 1.21
N PHE A 151 -4.71 -17.10 0.89
CA PHE A 151 -5.24 -16.05 1.74
C PHE A 151 -6.63 -16.51 2.21
N LEU A 152 -6.60 -17.51 3.09
CA LEU A 152 -7.76 -18.00 3.82
C LEU A 152 -8.23 -16.91 4.79
N ALA A 153 -9.30 -16.21 4.44
CA ALA A 153 -10.05 -15.36 5.37
C ALA A 153 -11.57 -15.62 5.36
N LEU A 154 -12.02 -16.73 4.76
CA LEU A 154 -13.46 -17.04 4.68
C LEU A 154 -13.89 -18.39 5.29
N ASP A 155 -12.99 -19.13 5.94
CA ASP A 155 -13.36 -20.44 6.52
C ASP A 155 -13.61 -20.44 8.05
N LYS A 156 -13.58 -19.28 8.74
CA LYS A 156 -13.86 -19.22 10.18
C LYS A 156 -14.48 -17.90 10.65
N VAL A 157 -15.76 -17.69 10.36
CA VAL A 157 -16.76 -17.12 11.29
C VAL A 157 -18.08 -17.81 11.01
#